data_AF-A0AAQ3U207-F1
#
_entry.id   AF-A0AAQ3U207-F1
#
_cell.length_a   1.000
_cell.length_b   1.000
_cell.length_c   1.000
_cell.angle_alpha   90.00
_cell.angle_beta   90.00
_cell.angle_gamma   90.00
#
_symmetry.space_group_name_H-M   'P 1'
#
loop_
_entity.id
_entity.type
_entity.pdbx_description
1 polymer ?
#
loop_
_entity_poly.entity_id
_entity_poly.type
_entity_poly.pdbx_seq_one_letter_code
_entity_poly.pdbx_strand_id
1 'polypeptide(L)'
;MTVLDEKRSKRVRDPTWGRGLSKLTKAMGCKMRLSFVEGKKRPEHPVQAAKLASESGIVVRDHMPIYPHWKDYKNESQKRQKDILKDHRGYLAIRFNMDVDDETTQKVCSGLLRDGVRQERYKLKKKYFDGVPENEVLSRKPPNVTQQDWAKLVQRWSDPRHK
;
A
#
# COMPACT_ATOMS: atom_id res chain seq x y z
N MET A 1 -46.73 -16.00 -21.20
CA MET A 1 -45.28 -15.78 -21.38
C MET A 1 -44.85 -14.64 -20.48
N THR A 2 -44.24 -14.95 -19.34
CA THR A 2 -43.71 -13.97 -18.39
C THR A 2 -42.35 -13.49 -18.88
N VAL A 3 -42.25 -12.22 -19.25
CA VAL A 3 -40.98 -11.60 -19.65
C VAL A 3 -40.16 -11.38 -18.38
N LEU A 4 -39.07 -12.13 -18.23
CA LEU A 4 -38.11 -11.92 -17.15
C LEU A 4 -37.35 -10.61 -17.43
N ASP A 5 -37.58 -9.62 -16.59
CA ASP A 5 -36.88 -8.34 -16.59
C ASP A 5 -35.42 -8.56 -16.15
N GLU A 6 -34.51 -8.70 -17.12
CA GLU A 6 -33.07 -8.73 -16.88
C GLU A 6 -32.62 -7.39 -16.31
N LYS A 7 -32.45 -7.34 -14.98
CA LYS A 7 -31.83 -6.20 -14.30
C LYS A 7 -30.44 -5.93 -14.88
N ARG A 8 -30.33 -4.90 -15.73
CA ARG A 8 -29.04 -4.40 -16.23
C ARG A 8 -28.07 -4.19 -15.07
N SER A 9 -26.95 -4.90 -15.12
CA SER A 9 -25.82 -4.70 -14.20
C SER A 9 -25.43 -3.21 -14.19
N LYS A 10 -25.44 -2.59 -13.00
CA LYS A 10 -25.00 -1.20 -12.83
C LYS A 10 -23.54 -1.11 -13.26
N ARG A 11 -23.22 -0.22 -14.21
CA ARG A 11 -21.82 0.04 -14.59
C ARG A 11 -21.06 0.54 -13.37
N VAL A 12 -20.23 -0.33 -12.79
CA VAL A 12 -19.35 0.04 -11.69
C VAL A 12 -18.23 0.89 -12.28
N ARG A 13 -17.99 2.08 -11.72
CA ARG A 13 -16.86 2.90 -12.16
C ARG A 13 -15.55 2.18 -11.84
N ASP A 14 -14.65 2.14 -12.80
CA ASP A 14 -13.29 1.66 -12.59
C ASP A 14 -12.59 2.45 -11.46
N PRO A 15 -11.60 1.84 -10.79
CA PRO A 15 -10.74 2.56 -9.86
C PRO A 15 -10.16 3.84 -10.47
N THR A 16 -10.30 4.95 -9.76
CA THR A 16 -9.81 6.28 -10.19
C THR A 16 -8.41 6.60 -9.68
N TRP A 17 -7.89 5.79 -8.75
CA TRP A 17 -6.59 5.98 -8.12
C TRP A 17 -5.45 5.86 -9.15
N GLY A 18 -4.42 6.70 -9.01
CA GLY A 18 -3.26 6.75 -9.90
C GLY A 18 -3.49 7.38 -11.29
N ARG A 19 -4.75 7.53 -11.73
CA ARG A 19 -5.07 8.19 -13.02
C ARG A 19 -4.59 9.63 -13.09
N GLY A 20 -4.62 10.34 -11.96
CA GLY A 20 -4.18 11.73 -11.88
C GLY A 20 -2.69 11.90 -12.19
N LEU A 21 -1.81 11.03 -11.68
CA LEU A 21 -0.39 11.05 -12.03
C LEU A 21 -0.20 10.65 -13.49
N SER A 22 -0.85 9.58 -13.94
CA SER A 22 -0.74 9.12 -15.34
C SER A 22 -1.13 10.20 -16.35
N LYS A 23 -2.17 11.00 -16.07
CA LYS A 23 -2.56 12.15 -16.91
C LYS A 23 -1.47 13.22 -16.94
N LEU A 24 -0.88 13.56 -15.80
CA LEU A 24 0.21 14.54 -15.72
C LEU A 24 1.45 14.05 -16.48
N THR A 25 1.86 12.80 -16.28
CA THR A 25 2.99 12.19 -17.01
C THR A 25 2.77 12.22 -18.52
N LYS A 26 1.55 11.90 -18.98
CA LYS A 26 1.21 11.97 -20.42
C LYS A 26 1.25 13.40 -20.95
N ALA A 27 0.71 14.36 -20.21
CA ALA A 27 0.69 15.76 -20.62
C ALA A 27 2.09 16.40 -20.66
N MET A 28 2.98 16.05 -19.72
CA MET A 28 4.35 16.55 -19.68
C MET A 28 5.31 15.79 -20.60
N GLY A 29 4.92 14.59 -21.08
CA GLY A 29 5.79 13.71 -21.86
C GLY A 29 6.92 13.04 -21.06
N CYS A 30 7.03 13.31 -19.75
CA CYS A 30 8.08 12.78 -18.89
C CYS A 30 7.56 12.44 -17.48
N LYS A 31 8.32 11.63 -16.74
CA LYS A 31 8.01 11.31 -15.34
C LYS A 31 8.16 12.57 -14.48
N MET A 32 7.25 12.74 -13.52
CA MET A 32 7.36 13.81 -12.53
C MET A 32 8.66 13.64 -11.73
N ARG A 33 9.51 14.67 -11.75
CA ARG A 33 10.74 14.71 -10.94
C ARG A 33 10.37 14.95 -9.48
N LEU A 34 10.98 14.17 -8.59
CA LEU A 34 10.91 14.38 -7.16
C LEU A 34 12.28 14.81 -6.66
N SER A 35 12.30 15.87 -5.85
CA SER A 35 13.45 16.25 -5.03
C SER A 35 13.03 16.21 -3.57
N PHE A 36 13.88 15.63 -2.74
CA PHE A 36 13.70 15.61 -1.30
C PHE A 36 14.71 16.53 -0.66
N VAL A 37 14.26 17.28 0.35
CA VAL A 37 15.13 18.10 1.19
C VAL A 37 15.44 17.28 2.44
N GLU A 38 16.69 17.26 2.85
CA GLU A 38 17.13 16.55 4.05
C GLU A 38 16.29 16.96 5.27
N GLY A 39 15.92 15.99 6.11
CA GLY A 39 15.07 16.20 7.28
C GLY A 39 13.57 16.36 7.00
N LYS A 40 13.14 16.64 5.76
CA LYS A 40 11.71 16.70 5.42
C LYS A 40 11.16 15.32 5.05
N LYS A 41 9.95 15.00 5.53
CA LYS A 41 9.25 13.74 5.21
C LYS A 41 8.60 13.71 3.83
N ARG A 42 8.51 14.85 3.15
CA ARG A 42 7.78 15.01 1.88
C ARG A 42 8.53 15.98 0.97
N PRO A 43 8.34 15.87 -0.36
CA PRO A 43 8.75 16.92 -1.29
C PRO A 43 8.12 18.26 -0.90
N GLU A 44 8.85 19.35 -1.15
CA GLU A 44 8.39 20.70 -0.83
C GLU A 44 7.19 21.11 -1.69
N HIS A 45 7.19 20.71 -2.97
CA HIS A 45 6.10 21.06 -3.85
C HIS A 45 4.83 20.24 -3.52
N PRO A 46 3.70 20.89 -3.21
CA PRO A 46 2.51 20.22 -2.67
C PRO A 46 1.91 19.20 -3.65
N VAL A 47 1.93 19.50 -4.95
CA VAL A 47 1.44 18.55 -5.98
C VAL A 47 2.30 17.29 -6.03
N GLN A 48 3.63 17.43 -5.92
CA GLN A 48 4.54 16.28 -5.91
C GLN A 48 4.30 15.42 -4.67
N ALA A 49 4.20 16.04 -3.50
CA ALA A 49 3.90 15.36 -2.24
C ALA A 49 2.56 14.60 -2.31
N ALA A 50 1.51 15.22 -2.84
CA ALA A 50 0.20 14.60 -2.98
C ALA A 50 0.22 13.40 -3.94
N LYS A 51 0.89 13.52 -5.09
CA LYS A 51 1.00 12.39 -6.05
C LYS A 51 1.86 11.26 -5.48
N LEU A 52 2.98 11.57 -4.84
CA LEU A 52 3.84 10.57 -4.20
C LEU A 52 3.09 9.80 -3.12
N ALA A 53 2.38 10.49 -2.22
CA ALA A 53 1.60 9.84 -1.18
C ALA A 53 0.50 8.93 -1.75
N SER A 54 -0.19 9.39 -2.81
CA SER A 54 -1.24 8.63 -3.48
C SER A 54 -0.70 7.35 -4.13
N GLU A 55 0.37 7.45 -4.91
CA GLU A 55 1.00 6.29 -5.56
C GLU A 55 1.61 5.34 -4.54
N SER A 56 2.28 5.85 -3.50
CA SER A 56 2.80 5.00 -2.42
C SER A 56 1.66 4.20 -1.76
N GLY A 57 0.50 4.80 -1.54
CA GLY A 57 -0.67 4.10 -1.01
C GLY A 57 -1.21 3.01 -1.95
N ILE A 58 -1.10 3.19 -3.28
CA ILE A 58 -1.47 2.17 -4.28
C ILE A 58 -0.46 1.02 -4.24
N VAL A 59 0.83 1.33 -4.26
CA VAL A 59 1.91 0.33 -4.18
C VAL A 59 1.75 -0.53 -2.93
N VAL A 60 1.49 0.08 -1.77
CA VAL A 60 1.30 -0.65 -0.52
C VAL A 60 0.13 -1.62 -0.58
N ARG A 61 -1.00 -1.21 -1.19
CA ARG A 61 -2.22 -2.01 -1.25
C ARG A 61 -2.10 -3.21 -2.21
N ASP A 62 -1.42 -2.99 -3.33
CA ASP A 62 -1.48 -3.92 -4.46
C ASP A 62 -0.25 -4.83 -4.52
N HIS A 63 0.90 -4.39 -3.99
CA HIS A 63 2.18 -5.07 -4.20
C HIS A 63 2.93 -5.39 -2.89
N MET A 64 2.69 -4.66 -1.80
CA MET A 64 3.50 -4.82 -0.59
C MET A 64 2.90 -5.84 0.38
N PRO A 65 3.71 -6.71 1.00
CA PRO A 65 3.24 -7.58 2.07
C PRO A 65 2.89 -6.76 3.32
N ILE A 66 1.84 -7.16 4.03
CA ILE A 66 1.37 -6.49 5.25
C ILE A 66 1.71 -7.36 6.46
N TYR A 67 2.82 -7.05 7.13
CA TYR A 67 3.25 -7.76 8.33
C TYR A 67 2.68 -7.16 9.61
N PRO A 68 2.66 -7.93 10.70
CA PRO A 68 2.20 -7.44 11.99
C PRO A 68 3.11 -6.37 12.60
N HIS A 69 4.44 -6.44 12.51
CA HIS A 69 5.34 -5.46 13.13
C HIS A 69 6.26 -4.76 12.12
N TRP A 70 6.61 -3.49 12.39
CA TRP A 70 7.50 -2.73 11.50
C TRP A 70 8.92 -3.31 11.45
N LYS A 71 9.42 -3.85 12.58
CA LYS A 71 10.69 -4.58 12.65
C LYS A 71 10.78 -5.72 11.63
N ASP A 72 9.65 -6.34 11.30
CA ASP A 72 9.59 -7.45 10.34
C ASP A 72 9.88 -7.00 8.90
N TYR A 73 9.93 -5.69 8.64
CA TYR A 73 10.38 -5.12 7.35
C TYR A 73 11.87 -4.79 7.34
N LYS A 74 12.54 -4.83 8.50
CA LYS A 74 13.95 -4.49 8.68
C LYS A 74 14.84 -5.71 8.98
N ASN A 75 14.25 -6.89 9.15
CA ASN A 75 15.00 -8.07 9.55
C ASN A 75 15.96 -8.51 8.44
N GLU A 76 17.25 -8.23 8.63
CA GLU A 76 18.33 -8.49 7.67
C GLU A 76 18.66 -9.98 7.53
N SER A 77 18.28 -10.79 8.53
CA SER A 77 18.52 -12.23 8.57
C SER A 77 17.73 -13.02 7.52
N GLN A 78 16.67 -12.44 6.95
CA GLN A 78 15.94 -13.03 5.83
C GLN A 78 16.13 -12.18 4.58
N LYS A 79 16.91 -12.69 3.61
CA LYS A 79 17.26 -11.99 2.37
C LYS A 79 16.04 -11.40 1.64
N ARG A 80 14.92 -12.16 1.61
CA ARG A 80 13.60 -11.76 1.05
C ARG A 80 13.00 -10.49 1.67
N GLN A 81 13.40 -10.11 2.88
CA GLN A 81 12.79 -9.01 3.64
C GLN A 81 13.50 -7.66 3.39
N LYS A 82 14.83 -7.69 3.21
CA LYS A 82 15.65 -6.53 2.80
C LYS A 82 15.22 -5.99 1.43
N ASP A 83 14.66 -6.87 0.60
CA ASP A 83 14.14 -6.55 -0.73
C ASP A 83 12.86 -5.69 -0.68
N ILE A 84 12.04 -5.76 0.37
CA ILE A 84 10.73 -5.07 0.38
C ILE A 84 10.85 -3.55 0.34
N LEU A 85 11.80 -2.99 1.10
CA LEU A 85 12.06 -1.55 1.07
C LEU A 85 12.59 -1.12 -0.30
N LYS A 86 13.39 -1.97 -0.94
CA LYS A 86 13.93 -1.74 -2.28
C LYS A 86 12.84 -1.85 -3.33
N ASP A 87 11.96 -2.84 -3.24
CA ASP A 87 10.82 -3.07 -4.11
C ASP A 87 9.86 -1.89 -4.06
N HIS A 88 9.49 -1.43 -2.85
CA HIS A 88 8.65 -0.24 -2.68
C HIS A 88 9.23 0.99 -3.42
N ARG A 89 10.54 1.24 -3.26
CA ARG A 89 11.23 2.30 -4.00
C ARG A 89 11.27 2.05 -5.50
N GLY A 90 11.49 0.80 -5.93
CA GLY A 90 11.48 0.40 -7.33
C GLY A 90 10.14 0.67 -8.01
N TYR A 91 9.03 0.31 -7.36
CA TYR A 91 7.68 0.65 -7.83
C TYR A 91 7.47 2.17 -7.94
N LEU A 92 7.97 2.96 -7.00
CA LEU A 92 7.91 4.42 -7.07
C LEU A 92 8.78 4.98 -8.21
N ALA A 93 9.98 4.44 -8.43
CA ALA A 93 10.89 4.85 -9.50
C ALA A 93 10.37 4.49 -10.91
N ILE A 94 9.47 3.52 -11.02
CA ILE A 94 8.72 3.27 -12.26
C ILE A 94 7.83 4.48 -12.59
N ARG A 95 7.26 5.14 -11.59
CA ARG A 95 6.26 6.22 -11.75
C ARG A 95 6.86 7.63 -11.72
N PHE A 96 7.94 7.82 -10.96
CA PHE A 96 8.61 9.10 -10.74
C PHE A 96 10.04 9.08 -11.24
N ASN A 97 10.59 10.27 -11.50
CA ASN A 97 12.04 10.44 -11.67
C ASN A 97 12.62 10.87 -10.32
N MET A 98 13.37 9.98 -9.68
CA MET A 98 13.95 10.16 -8.36
C MET A 98 15.25 9.36 -8.24
N ASP A 99 16.20 9.87 -7.46
CA ASP A 99 17.41 9.13 -7.11
C ASP A 99 17.08 8.12 -6.01
N VAL A 100 17.06 6.83 -6.35
CA VAL A 100 16.68 5.74 -5.43
C VAL A 100 17.76 5.37 -4.44
N ASP A 101 19.01 5.74 -4.74
CA ASP A 101 20.19 5.42 -3.94
C ASP A 101 20.53 6.54 -2.95
N ASP A 102 20.03 7.77 -3.19
CA ASP A 102 20.10 8.88 -2.24
C ASP A 102 19.52 8.51 -0.85
N GLU A 103 20.25 8.84 0.20
CA GLU A 103 19.89 8.50 1.58
C GLU A 103 18.59 9.20 2.02
N THR A 104 18.35 10.43 1.57
CA THR A 104 17.12 11.17 1.89
C THR A 104 15.92 10.51 1.24
N THR A 105 16.02 10.14 -0.04
CA THR A 105 15.00 9.35 -0.74
C THR A 105 14.70 8.05 0.00
N GLN A 106 15.73 7.31 0.41
CA GLN A 106 15.56 6.05 1.14
C GLN A 106 14.78 6.25 2.45
N LYS A 107 15.13 7.29 3.22
CA LYS A 107 14.43 7.65 4.48
C LYS A 107 12.97 8.02 4.22
N VAL A 108 12.70 8.86 3.22
CA VAL A 108 11.33 9.31 2.90
C VAL A 108 10.47 8.13 2.46
N CYS A 109 10.94 7.30 1.52
CA CYS A 109 10.19 6.14 1.03
C CYS A 109 9.95 5.10 2.13
N SER A 110 10.94 4.85 3.00
CA SER A 110 10.77 3.97 4.17
C SER A 110 9.68 4.49 5.11
N GLY A 111 9.63 5.81 5.34
CA GLY A 111 8.56 6.46 6.11
C GLY A 111 7.19 6.30 5.47
N LEU A 112 7.08 6.53 4.16
CA LEU A 112 5.85 6.35 3.40
C LEU A 112 5.34 4.91 3.44
N LEU A 113 6.25 3.93 3.31
CA LEU A 113 5.91 2.52 3.46
C LEU A 113 5.39 2.25 4.87
N ARG A 114 6.12 2.68 5.91
CA ARG A 114 5.75 2.48 7.32
C ARG A 114 4.36 3.00 7.63
N ASP A 115 4.05 4.22 7.19
CA ASP A 115 2.74 4.83 7.39
C ASP A 115 1.66 4.10 6.57
N GLY A 116 1.97 3.77 5.32
CA GLY A 116 1.07 3.03 4.44
C GLY A 116 0.68 1.66 5.00
N VAL A 117 1.64 0.84 5.42
CA VAL A 117 1.37 -0.50 5.95
C VAL A 117 0.59 -0.44 7.27
N ARG A 118 0.84 0.59 8.10
CA ARG A 118 0.04 0.83 9.31
C ARG A 118 -1.42 1.12 8.96
N GLN A 119 -1.66 1.97 7.97
CA GLN A 119 -3.02 2.32 7.53
C GLN A 119 -3.73 1.13 6.87
N GLU A 120 -3.04 0.38 6.01
CA GLU A 120 -3.63 -0.83 5.41
C GLU A 120 -3.94 -1.88 6.48
N ARG A 121 -3.07 -2.08 7.48
CA ARG A 121 -3.36 -2.96 8.62
C ARG A 121 -4.64 -2.56 9.36
N TYR A 122 -4.85 -1.27 9.62
CA TYR A 122 -6.07 -0.76 10.25
C TYR A 122 -7.31 -1.06 9.40
N LYS A 123 -7.26 -0.80 8.08
CA LYS A 123 -8.37 -1.10 7.16
C LYS A 123 -8.68 -2.60 7.10
N LEU A 124 -7.65 -3.44 7.12
CA LEU A 124 -7.81 -4.89 7.12
C LEU A 124 -8.47 -5.36 8.42
N LYS A 125 -8.01 -4.91 9.58
CA LYS A 125 -8.64 -5.23 10.88
C LYS A 125 -10.12 -4.84 10.86
N LYS A 126 -10.42 -3.59 10.51
CA LYS A 126 -11.79 -3.06 10.48
C LYS A 126 -12.74 -3.81 9.54
N LYS A 127 -12.25 -4.28 8.38
CA LYS A 127 -13.10 -4.87 7.34
C LYS A 127 -13.26 -6.39 7.46
N TYR A 128 -12.22 -7.09 7.92
CA TYR A 128 -12.14 -8.55 7.86
C TYR A 128 -12.02 -9.23 9.22
N PHE A 129 -11.75 -8.49 10.30
CA PHE A 129 -11.58 -9.04 11.64
C PHE A 129 -12.65 -8.54 12.61
N ASP A 130 -12.83 -7.21 12.70
CA ASP A 130 -13.76 -6.62 13.67
C ASP A 130 -15.20 -7.08 13.41
N GLY A 131 -15.84 -7.64 14.43
CA GLY A 131 -17.22 -8.15 14.36
C GLY A 131 -17.38 -9.48 13.62
N VAL A 132 -16.29 -10.17 13.27
CA VAL A 132 -16.32 -11.50 12.65
C VAL A 132 -16.10 -12.59 13.72
N PRO A 133 -16.90 -13.68 13.74
CA PRO A 133 -16.71 -14.80 14.65
C PRO A 133 -15.33 -15.46 14.48
N GLU A 134 -14.67 -15.81 15.59
CA GLU A 134 -13.28 -16.29 15.59
C GLU A 134 -13.06 -17.54 14.72
N ASN A 135 -14.06 -18.42 14.65
CA ASN A 135 -14.08 -19.62 13.79
C ASN A 135 -14.13 -19.31 12.29
N GLU A 136 -14.53 -18.11 11.87
CA GLU A 136 -14.68 -17.70 10.48
C GLU A 136 -13.60 -16.73 9.99
N VAL A 137 -12.90 -16.05 10.92
CA VAL A 137 -11.91 -15.01 10.61
C VAL A 137 -10.79 -15.52 9.69
N LEU A 138 -10.26 -16.72 9.94
CA LEU A 138 -9.17 -17.28 9.13
C LEU A 138 -9.62 -17.64 7.70
N SER A 139 -10.87 -18.04 7.53
CA SER A 139 -11.47 -18.36 6.22
C SER A 139 -11.75 -17.08 5.41
N ARG A 140 -11.99 -15.95 6.07
CA ARG A 140 -12.30 -14.66 5.44
C ARG A 140 -11.05 -13.88 5.01
N LYS A 141 -10.19 -14.52 4.23
CA LYS A 141 -8.93 -13.94 3.75
C LYS A 141 -9.16 -12.72 2.82
N PRO A 142 -8.47 -11.59 3.05
CA PRO A 142 -8.43 -10.49 2.09
C PRO A 142 -7.81 -10.91 0.74
N PRO A 143 -8.22 -10.33 -0.39
CA PRO A 143 -7.73 -10.74 -1.72
C PRO A 143 -6.22 -10.53 -1.89
N ASN A 144 -5.70 -9.39 -1.43
CA ASN A 144 -4.30 -8.96 -1.64
C ASN A 144 -3.34 -9.39 -0.51
N VAL A 145 -3.75 -10.33 0.35
CA VAL A 145 -2.91 -10.83 1.46
C VAL A 145 -2.75 -12.33 1.34
N THR A 146 -1.55 -12.86 1.57
CA THR A 146 -1.32 -14.32 1.58
C THR A 146 -2.00 -14.96 2.79
N GLN A 147 -2.38 -16.23 2.70
CA GLN A 147 -3.03 -16.91 3.85
C GLN A 147 -2.09 -16.96 5.07
N GLN A 148 -0.79 -17.13 4.84
CA GLN A 148 0.21 -17.17 5.90
C GLN A 148 0.34 -15.82 6.61
N ASP A 149 0.39 -14.71 5.87
CA ASP A 149 0.48 -13.38 6.47
C ASP A 149 -0.83 -12.98 7.14
N TRP A 150 -1.98 -13.39 6.58
CA TRP A 150 -3.28 -13.22 7.21
C TRP A 150 -3.36 -13.92 8.56
N ALA A 151 -2.93 -15.18 8.64
CA ALA A 151 -2.91 -15.92 9.90
C ALA A 151 -2.05 -15.24 10.98
N LYS A 152 -0.88 -14.70 10.61
CA LYS A 152 -0.02 -13.93 11.52
C LYS A 152 -0.68 -12.64 12.02
N LEU A 153 -1.44 -11.96 11.16
CA LEU A 153 -2.20 -10.76 11.53
C LEU A 153 -3.34 -11.10 12.50
N VAL A 154 -4.12 -12.14 12.19
CA VAL A 154 -5.22 -12.62 13.04
C VAL A 154 -4.71 -13.04 14.41
N GLN A 155 -3.66 -13.86 14.46
CA GLN A 155 -3.02 -14.27 15.72
C GLN A 155 -2.65 -13.06 16.59
N ARG A 156 -2.10 -12.00 15.99
CA ARG A 156 -1.76 -10.78 16.72
C ARG A 156 -2.98 -10.03 17.23
N TRP A 157 -4.05 -9.91 16.45
CA TRP A 157 -5.24 -9.16 16.86
C TRP A 157 -6.12 -9.92 17.86
N SER A 158 -6.05 -11.25 17.88
CA SER A 158 -6.71 -12.09 18.88
C SER A 158 -6.06 -12.00 20.27
N ASP A 159 -4.77 -11.62 20.35
CA ASP A 159 -4.06 -11.42 21.62
C ASP A 159 -4.75 -10.32 22.46
N PRO A 160 -5.18 -10.60 23.71
CA PRO A 160 -5.81 -9.63 24.59
C PRO A 160 -5.02 -8.33 24.81
N ARG A 161 -3.69 -8.37 24.68
CA ARG A 161 -2.83 -7.17 24.79
C ARG A 161 -3.00 -6.19 23.62
N HIS A 162 -3.61 -6.65 22.53
CA HIS A 162 -3.70 -5.94 21.26
C HIS A 162 -5.15 -5.85 20.72
N LYS A 163 -6.14 -6.24 21.55
CA LYS A 163 -7.56 -6.12 21.23
C LYS A 163 -7.98 -4.65 21.12
#